data_AF-K1TNR6-F1
#
_entry.id   AF-K1TNR6-F1
#
_cell.length_a   1.000
_cell.length_b   1.000
_cell.length_c   1.000
_cell.angle_alpha   90.00
_cell.angle_beta   90.00
_cell.angle_gamma   90.00
#
_symmetry.space_group_name_H-M   'P 1'
#
loop_
_entity.id
_entity.type
_entity.pdbx_description
1 polymer ?
#
loop_
_entity_poly.entity_id
_entity_poly.type
_entity_poly.pdbx_seq_one_letter_code
_entity_poly.pdbx_strand_id
1 'polypeptide(L)' 'NETKNSVFKDSTLEKAIINKKLSCAQCLKLMSLYTFDNDKLKMLQVLKDHIADTTNYDNIVNSLDFISSKNKAKEILGIP' A
#
# COMPACT_ATOMS: atom_id res chain seq x y z
N ASN A 1 -23.03 8.72 -3.52
CA ASN A 1 -22.25 7.70 -2.77
C ASN A 1 -20.78 8.08 -2.58
N GLU A 2 -20.39 9.36 -2.63
CA GLU A 2 -18.97 9.77 -2.64
C GLU A 2 -18.39 10.13 -1.26
N THR A 3 -19.20 10.15 -0.20
CA THR A 3 -18.80 10.77 1.08
C THR A 3 -18.18 9.81 2.11
N LYS A 4 -18.12 8.51 1.85
CA LYS A 4 -17.64 7.53 2.86
C LYS A 4 -16.13 7.24 2.81
N ASN A 5 -15.42 7.63 1.74
CA ASN A 5 -14.06 7.15 1.49
C ASN A 5 -12.95 8.15 1.86
N SER A 6 -13.23 9.45 1.90
CA SER A 6 -12.18 10.48 2.07
C SER A 6 -11.81 10.79 3.53
N VAL A 7 -12.66 10.45 4.50
CA VAL A 7 -12.48 10.88 5.90
C VAL A 7 -11.98 9.76 6.82
N PHE A 8 -12.14 8.49 6.44
CA PHE A 8 -11.82 7.36 7.33
C PHE A 8 -10.34 6.93 7.35
N LYS A 9 -9.53 7.30 6.36
CA LYS A 9 -8.47 6.38 5.93
C LYS A 9 -7.04 6.69 6.35
N ASP A 10 -6.62 7.95 6.47
CA ASP A 10 -5.20 8.22 6.76
C ASP A 10 -4.93 8.26 8.26
N SER A 11 -5.54 9.16 9.03
CA SER A 11 -5.15 9.36 10.43
C SER A 11 -5.51 8.21 11.40
N THR A 12 -6.55 7.42 11.12
CA THR A 12 -6.93 6.28 11.99
C THR A 12 -6.12 5.04 11.65
N LEU A 13 -5.88 4.79 10.36
CA LEU A 13 -5.07 3.68 9.92
C LEU A 13 -3.60 3.89 10.30
N GLU A 14 -3.05 5.08 10.05
CA GLU A 14 -1.68 5.46 10.46
C GLU A 14 -1.48 5.23 11.96
N LYS A 15 -2.40 5.70 12.80
CA LYS A 15 -2.35 5.45 14.25
C LYS A 15 -2.44 3.97 14.61
N ALA A 16 -3.20 3.18 13.86
CA ALA A 16 -3.33 1.75 14.08
C ALA A 16 -2.08 0.95 13.67
N ILE A 17 -1.33 1.44 12.68
CA ILE A 17 -0.10 0.79 12.17
C ILE A 17 1.19 1.37 12.75
N ILE A 18 1.14 2.52 13.45
CA ILE A 18 2.32 3.28 13.92
C ILE A 18 3.31 2.44 14.75
N ASN A 19 2.80 1.46 15.51
CA ASN A 19 3.58 0.57 16.36
C ASN A 19 3.58 -0.88 15.87
N LYS A 20 3.17 -1.12 14.61
CA LYS A 20 3.07 -2.46 14.03
C LYS A 20 4.04 -2.60 12.87
N LYS A 21 4.71 -3.75 12.85
CA LYS A 21 5.43 -4.24 11.68
C LYS A 21 4.46 -5.06 10.83
N LEU A 22 4.21 -4.62 9.61
CA LEU A 22 3.34 -5.30 8.67
C LEU A 22 4.15 -6.20 7.74
N SER A 23 3.60 -7.36 7.41
CA SER A 23 4.13 -8.19 6.31
C SER A 23 3.60 -7.71 4.96
N CYS A 24 4.28 -8.07 3.88
CA CYS A 24 3.80 -7.78 2.52
C CYS A 24 2.39 -8.34 2.27
N ALA A 25 2.06 -9.49 2.83
CA ALA A 25 0.72 -10.08 2.72
C ALA A 25 -0.37 -9.22 3.40
N GLN A 26 -0.05 -8.60 4.54
CA GLN A 26 -0.97 -7.67 5.21
C GLN A 26 -1.12 -6.38 4.41
N CYS A 27 -0.02 -5.86 3.85
CA CYS A 27 -0.04 -4.71 2.94
C CYS A 27 -0.93 -4.99 1.72
N LEU A 28 -0.80 -6.17 1.10
CA LEU A 28 -1.63 -6.59 -0.03
C LEU A 28 -3.12 -6.63 0.30
N LYS A 29 -3.47 -7.16 1.48
CA LYS A 29 -4.88 -7.23 1.90
C LYS A 29 -5.49 -5.84 2.17
N LEU A 30 -4.65 -4.91 2.62
CA LEU A 30 -5.03 -3.51 2.79
C LEU A 30 -5.17 -2.79 1.44
N MET A 31 -4.26 -3.04 0.50
CA MET A 31 -4.33 -2.50 -0.87
C MET A 31 -5.53 -3.07 -1.65
N SER A 32 -5.88 -4.35 -1.45
CA SER A 32 -7.02 -4.98 -2.14
C SER A 32 -8.38 -4.39 -1.77
N LEU A 33 -8.45 -3.52 -0.76
CA LEU A 33 -9.65 -2.73 -0.43
C LEU A 33 -9.95 -1.64 -1.48
N TYR A 34 -9.00 -1.38 -2.38
CA TYR A 34 -9.12 -0.39 -3.44
C TYR A 34 -9.13 -1.07 -4.81
N THR A 35 -10.09 -0.66 -5.65
CA THR A 35 -10.21 -1.18 -7.02
C THR A 35 -9.11 -0.63 -7.92
N PHE A 36 -8.82 0.67 -7.82
CA PHE A 36 -7.90 1.35 -8.73
C PHE A 36 -6.47 1.41 -8.20
N ASP A 37 -5.50 1.14 -9.07
CA ASP A 37 -4.07 1.18 -8.74
C ASP A 37 -3.62 2.51 -8.13
N ASN A 38 -4.17 3.63 -8.58
CA ASN A 38 -3.84 4.95 -8.02
C ASN A 38 -4.09 5.02 -6.52
N ASP A 39 -5.19 4.43 -6.04
CA ASP A 39 -5.51 4.43 -4.61
C ASP A 39 -4.73 3.34 -3.85
N LYS A 40 -4.46 2.20 -4.50
CA LYS A 40 -3.54 1.18 -3.97
C LYS A 40 -2.13 1.78 -3.73
N LEU A 41 -1.64 2.61 -4.64
CA LEU A 41 -0.34 3.28 -4.53
C LEU A 41 -0.29 4.32 -3.41
N LYS A 42 -1.36 5.11 -3.21
CA LYS A 42 -1.46 6.01 -2.05
C LYS A 42 -1.39 5.22 -0.74
N MET A 43 -2.10 4.10 -0.67
CA MET A 43 -2.06 3.21 0.49
C MET A 43 -0.65 2.64 0.71
N LEU A 44 0.02 2.18 -0.36
CA LEU A 44 1.40 1.69 -0.27
C LEU A 44 2.36 2.76 0.26
N GLN A 45 2.17 4.01 -0.12
CA GLN A 45 3.00 5.13 0.34
C GLN A 45 2.88 5.38 1.85
N VAL A 46 1.71 5.17 2.44
CA VAL A 46 1.47 5.21 3.89
C VAL A 46 2.09 3.98 4.57
N LEU A 47 1.98 2.80 3.95
CA LEU A 47 2.41 1.55 4.55
C LEU A 47 3.91 1.31 4.48
N LYS A 48 4.63 1.89 3.51
CA LYS A 48 6.03 1.55 3.19
C LYS A 48 6.96 1.54 4.40
N ASP A 49 6.84 2.53 5.29
CA ASP A 49 7.72 2.71 6.45
C ASP A 49 7.39 1.72 7.59
N HIS A 50 6.28 1.01 7.46
CA HIS A 50 5.80 0.00 8.40
C HIS A 50 5.95 -1.44 7.89
N ILE A 51 6.37 -1.65 6.63
CA ILE A 51 6.61 -3.00 6.09
C ILE A 51 7.96 -3.51 6.60
N ALA A 52 7.93 -4.63 7.32
CA ALA A 52 9.15 -5.27 7.83
C ALA A 52 9.74 -6.32 6.89
N ASP A 53 8.96 -6.74 5.90
CA ASP A 53 9.25 -7.87 5.02
C ASP A 53 9.69 -7.37 3.64
N THR A 54 10.97 -6.99 3.55
CA THR A 54 11.56 -6.44 2.32
C THR A 54 11.78 -7.48 1.23
N THR A 55 11.71 -8.77 1.55
CA THR A 55 11.98 -9.87 0.62
C THR A 55 10.78 -10.16 -0.30
N ASN A 56 9.58 -9.74 0.12
CA ASN A 56 8.32 -10.05 -0.57
C ASN A 56 7.71 -8.87 -1.33
N TYR A 57 8.50 -7.84 -1.61
CA TYR A 57 8.05 -6.65 -2.32
C TYR A 57 7.54 -6.93 -3.74
N ASP A 58 8.09 -7.95 -4.42
CA ASP A 58 7.60 -8.35 -5.73
C ASP A 58 6.11 -8.72 -5.72
N ASN A 59 5.59 -9.26 -4.61
CA ASN A 59 4.16 -9.57 -4.49
C ASN A 59 3.30 -8.30 -4.52
N ILE A 60 3.79 -7.21 -3.89
CA ILE A 60 3.12 -5.91 -3.91
C ILE A 60 3.12 -5.35 -5.33
N VAL A 61 4.28 -5.36 -5.99
CA VAL A 61 4.43 -4.85 -7.36
C VAL A 61 3.55 -5.66 -8.32
N ASN A 62 3.53 -6.98 -8.20
CA ASN A 62 2.74 -7.85 -9.08
C ASN A 62 1.24 -7.78 -8.85
N SER A 63 0.77 -7.19 -7.74
CA SER A 63 -0.66 -6.98 -7.48
C SER A 63 -1.28 -5.79 -8.23
N LEU A 64 -0.44 -4.99 -8.90
CA LEU A 64 -0.86 -3.84 -9.70
C LEU A 64 -1.05 -4.26 -11.15
N ASP A 65 -2.05 -3.66 -11.80
CA ASP A 65 -2.46 -4.04 -13.14
C ASP A 65 -1.60 -3.34 -14.21
N PHE A 66 -1.27 -2.07 -13.99
CA PHE A 66 -0.54 -1.28 -14.99
C PHE A 66 0.98 -1.27 -14.75
N ILE A 67 1.76 -1.36 -15.83
CA ILE A 67 3.24 -1.27 -15.78
C ILE A 67 3.69 0.05 -15.13
N SER A 68 3.01 1.16 -15.43
CA SER A 68 3.30 2.45 -14.80
C SER A 68 3.09 2.42 -13.28
N SER A 69 2.04 1.75 -12.79
CA SER A 69 1.80 1.53 -11.37
C SER A 69 2.91 0.67 -10.75
N LYS A 70 3.32 -0.40 -11.43
CA LYS A 70 4.41 -1.28 -10.98
C LYS A 70 5.72 -0.52 -10.79
N ASN A 71 6.09 0.31 -11.77
CA ASN A 71 7.29 1.14 -11.68
C ASN A 71 7.20 2.11 -10.50
N LYS A 72 6.05 2.76 -10.32
CA LYS A 72 5.84 3.67 -9.20
C LYS A 72 5.87 2.97 -7.84
N ALA A 73 5.37 1.74 -7.75
CA ALA A 73 5.49 0.93 -6.53
C ALA A 73 6.95 0.59 -6.21
N LYS A 74 7.77 0.25 -7.22
CA LYS A 74 9.22 0.03 -7.04
C LYS A 74 9.92 1.28 -6.53
N GLU A 75 9.60 2.45 -7.09
CA GLU A 75 10.12 3.74 -6.62
C GLU A 75 9.74 4.00 -5.14
N ILE A 76 8.48 3.75 -4.76
CA ILE A 76 8.00 3.92 -3.38
C ILE A 76 8.74 2.96 -2.43
N LEU A 77 8.98 1.72 -2.86
CA LEU A 77 9.62 0.67 -2.06
C LEU A 77 11.16 0.73 -2.07
N GLY A 78 11.75 1.62 -2.88
CA GLY A 78 13.21 1.76 -3.00
C GLY A 78 13.90 0.58 -3.66
N ILE A 79 13.20 -0.13 -4.55
CA ILE A 79 13.73 -1.30 -5.27
C ILE A 79 14.33 -0.82 -6.59
N PRO A 80 15.55 -1.26 -6.96
CA PRO A 80 16.15 -0.93 -8.24
C PRO A 80 15.37 -1.47 -9.46
#